data_AF-A0A2I0T7J9-F1
#
_entry.id   AF-A0A2I0T7J9-F1
#
_cell.length_a   1.000
_cell.length_b   1.000
_cell.length_c   1.000
_cell.angle_alpha   90.00
_cell.angle_beta   90.00
_cell.angle_gamma   90.00
#
_symmetry.space_group_name_H-M   'P 1'
#
loop_
_entity.id
_entity.type
_entity.pdbx_description
1 polymer ?
#
loop_
_entity_poly.entity_id
_entity_poly.type
_entity_poly.pdbx_seq_one_letter_code
_entity_poly.pdbx_strand_id
1 'polypeptide(L)'
;MGVLKSLTTPDWKMKSSSAGQAINLPTLAVRTRSEVEEVAKNLLAEFNLGCDAHQTEHVYRVYVATFLGFGGNAARQRYEDSLFTSTVLKNRLLGKQTGLTSDSPYLDPCLPLDAQDEIQQNGQTMYLRGTGDFNLCREIIQPFMNKTNETQTSLNGVYQPAVHFQNSEFYGFSEFYYCTEDVLRMGGDYNAAKFTKAAKEFRFEV
;
A
#
# COMPACT_ATOMS: atom_id res chain seq x y z
N MET A 1 31.37 3.38 6.96
CA MET A 1 31.28 2.06 7.61
C MET A 1 29.80 1.83 7.92
N GLY A 2 29.08 1.19 7.00
CA GLY A 2 27.64 0.96 7.14
C GLY A 2 27.42 -0.13 8.18
N VAL A 3 26.72 0.18 9.25
CA VAL A 3 26.27 -0.82 10.22
C VAL A 3 25.38 -1.78 9.46
N LEU A 4 25.77 -3.06 9.36
CA LEU A 4 24.82 -4.14 9.08
C LEU A 4 23.81 -4.08 10.24
N LYS A 5 22.71 -3.36 10.04
CA LYS A 5 21.60 -3.37 11.00
C LYS A 5 21.16 -4.83 11.10
N SER A 6 20.97 -5.30 12.33
CA SER A 6 20.53 -6.66 12.63
C SER A 6 19.46 -7.09 11.63
N LEU A 7 19.68 -8.23 10.95
CA LEU A 7 18.73 -8.84 10.00
C LEU A 7 17.35 -9.08 10.61
N THR A 8 17.19 -8.87 11.92
CA THR A 8 15.98 -9.06 12.70
C THR A 8 14.91 -7.98 12.52
N THR A 9 15.21 -6.81 11.95
CA THR A 9 14.19 -5.75 11.87
C THR A 9 13.30 -5.91 10.64
N PRO A 10 11.99 -6.14 10.79
CA PRO A 10 11.06 -6.18 9.66
C PRO A 10 11.04 -4.90 8.82
N ASP A 11 10.67 -5.02 7.55
CA ASP A 11 10.55 -3.88 6.66
C ASP A 11 9.33 -3.95 5.73
N TRP A 12 8.91 -2.75 5.31
CA TRP A 12 7.88 -2.52 4.31
C TRP A 12 8.47 -1.72 3.16
N LYS A 13 8.15 -2.11 1.94
CA LYS A 13 8.58 -1.40 0.74
C LYS A 13 7.41 -1.21 -0.19
N MET A 14 7.05 0.04 -0.46
CA MET A 14 6.07 0.36 -1.48
C MET A 14 6.77 1.04 -2.64
N LYS A 15 6.81 0.38 -3.80
CA LYS A 15 7.33 0.91 -5.05
C LYS A 15 6.18 1.45 -5.89
N SER A 16 6.48 1.96 -7.09
CA SER A 16 5.49 2.39 -8.07
C SER A 16 4.51 1.26 -8.49
N SER A 17 5.01 0.06 -8.79
CA SER A 17 4.19 -1.05 -9.32
C SER A 17 3.85 -2.16 -8.32
N SER A 18 4.59 -2.28 -7.22
CA SER A 18 4.41 -3.35 -6.23
C SER A 18 4.65 -2.86 -4.80
N ALA A 19 4.03 -3.56 -3.85
CA ALA A 19 4.37 -3.45 -2.44
C ALA A 19 5.01 -4.77 -1.98
N GLY A 20 5.81 -4.71 -0.92
CA GLY A 20 6.43 -5.88 -0.33
C GLY A 20 6.64 -5.70 1.16
N GLN A 21 6.75 -6.83 1.85
CA GLN A 21 6.99 -6.90 3.28
C GLN A 21 7.92 -8.07 3.59
N ALA A 22 8.85 -7.86 4.52
CA ALA A 22 9.64 -8.92 5.12
C ALA A 22 9.54 -8.86 6.66
N ILE A 23 9.27 -10.00 7.29
CA ILE A 23 9.11 -10.11 8.76
C ILE A 23 9.94 -11.29 9.26
N ASN A 24 10.77 -11.05 10.27
CA ASN A 24 11.43 -12.13 11.00
C ASN A 24 10.46 -12.83 11.94
N LEU A 25 10.44 -14.15 11.88
CA LEU A 25 9.61 -14.97 12.73
C LEU A 25 10.46 -15.62 13.82
N PRO A 26 9.96 -15.70 15.07
CA PRO A 26 10.62 -16.48 16.09
C PRO A 26 10.69 -17.95 15.65
N THR A 27 11.78 -18.63 15.98
CA THR A 27 12.05 -20.04 15.61
C THR A 27 10.97 -20.99 16.13
N LEU A 28 10.21 -20.58 17.14
CA LEU A 28 9.00 -21.23 17.66
C LEU A 28 7.74 -20.57 17.08
N ALA A 29 7.42 -20.79 15.80
CA ALA A 29 6.15 -20.37 15.23
C ALA A 29 5.11 -21.51 15.24
N VAL A 30 3.94 -21.17 15.77
CA VAL A 30 2.76 -22.01 16.03
C VAL A 30 2.27 -22.76 14.77
N ARG A 31 1.86 -24.03 14.93
CA ARG A 31 1.20 -24.87 13.92
C ARG A 31 0.04 -24.12 13.26
N THR A 32 0.11 -23.89 11.96
CA THR A 32 -1.03 -23.42 11.16
C THR A 32 -1.82 -24.61 10.58
N ARG A 33 -3.04 -24.36 10.09
CA ARG A 33 -3.90 -25.37 9.45
C ARG A 33 -3.25 -25.83 8.12
N SER A 34 -3.42 -27.09 7.72
CA SER A 34 -2.69 -27.71 6.59
C SER A 34 -2.73 -26.94 5.26
N GLU A 35 -3.84 -26.29 4.92
CA GLU A 35 -3.97 -25.45 3.70
C GLU A 35 -3.22 -24.12 3.83
N VAL A 36 -3.21 -23.53 5.04
CA VAL A 36 -2.45 -22.32 5.36
C VAL A 36 -0.95 -22.63 5.41
N GLU A 37 -0.55 -23.85 5.81
CA GLU A 37 0.85 -24.29 5.79
C GLU A 37 1.45 -24.32 4.38
N GLU A 38 0.72 -24.76 3.34
CA GLU A 38 1.27 -24.79 1.98
C GLU A 38 1.48 -23.40 1.38
N VAL A 39 0.50 -22.49 1.54
CA VAL A 39 0.64 -21.10 1.10
C VAL A 39 1.71 -20.38 1.92
N ALA A 40 1.77 -20.63 3.23
CA ALA A 40 2.81 -20.07 4.10
C ALA A 40 4.20 -20.58 3.72
N LYS A 41 4.38 -21.86 3.33
CA LYS A 41 5.69 -22.40 2.91
C LYS A 41 6.29 -21.62 1.75
N ASN A 42 5.48 -21.21 0.77
CA ASN A 42 5.96 -20.41 -0.37
C ASN A 42 6.34 -18.97 -0.02
N LEU A 43 5.91 -18.49 1.15
CA LEU A 43 6.16 -17.14 1.66
C LEU A 43 7.21 -17.14 2.77
N LEU A 44 7.82 -18.29 3.08
CA LEU A 44 8.80 -18.45 4.14
C LEU A 44 10.16 -18.82 3.54
N ALA A 45 11.18 -18.08 3.93
CA ALA A 45 12.56 -18.40 3.67
C ALA A 45 13.24 -18.80 4.98
N GLU A 46 13.84 -19.98 5.01
CA GLU A 46 14.67 -20.46 6.12
C GLU A 46 16.11 -20.59 5.63
N PHE A 47 17.05 -19.97 6.34
CA PHE A 47 18.46 -19.99 5.96
C PHE A 47 19.36 -19.82 7.18
N ASN A 48 20.57 -20.37 7.11
CA ASN A 48 21.60 -20.23 8.13
C ASN A 48 22.69 -19.27 7.63
N LEU A 49 22.93 -18.17 8.35
CA LEU A 49 23.99 -17.22 8.04
C LEU A 49 25.31 -17.55 8.74
N GLY A 50 25.34 -18.62 9.55
CA GLY A 50 26.55 -19.12 10.20
C GLY A 50 27.48 -19.85 9.24
N CYS A 51 28.74 -19.99 9.63
CA CYS A 51 29.74 -20.76 8.90
C CYS A 51 29.65 -22.28 9.16
N ASP A 52 28.89 -22.70 10.18
CA ASP A 52 28.66 -24.08 10.57
C ASP A 52 27.17 -24.44 10.42
N ALA A 53 26.89 -25.41 9.56
CA ALA A 53 25.53 -25.88 9.28
C ALA A 53 24.85 -26.55 10.49
N HIS A 54 25.63 -27.02 11.47
CA HIS A 54 25.11 -27.66 12.68
C HIS A 54 24.77 -26.68 13.79
N GLN A 55 25.18 -25.41 13.68
CA GLN A 55 24.86 -24.37 14.65
C GLN A 55 23.56 -23.66 14.29
N THR A 56 22.67 -23.52 15.27
CA THR A 56 21.34 -22.92 15.07
C THR A 56 21.26 -21.44 15.46
N GLU A 57 22.32 -20.88 16.02
CA GLU A 57 22.38 -19.48 16.48
C GLU A 57 22.15 -18.46 15.35
N HIS A 58 22.51 -18.83 14.12
CA HIS A 58 22.37 -17.98 12.94
C HIS A 58 21.33 -18.52 11.95
N VAL A 59 20.38 -19.34 12.42
CA VAL A 59 19.23 -19.79 11.63
C VAL A 59 18.12 -18.76 11.72
N TYR A 60 17.70 -18.25 10.57
CA TYR A 60 16.64 -17.26 10.44
C TYR A 60 15.47 -17.86 9.67
N ARG A 61 14.26 -17.50 10.11
CA ARG A 61 13.01 -17.77 9.40
C ARG A 61 12.36 -16.43 9.08
N VAL A 62 12.26 -16.11 7.80
CA VAL A 62 11.78 -14.82 7.31
C VAL A 62 10.54 -15.04 6.46
N TYR A 63 9.44 -14.39 6.83
CA TYR A 63 8.29 -14.24 5.97
C TYR A 63 8.55 -13.15 4.94
N VAL A 64 8.32 -13.44 3.66
CA VAL A 64 8.49 -12.50 2.55
C VAL A 64 7.24 -12.57 1.66
N ALA A 65 6.60 -11.43 1.47
CA ALA A 65 5.47 -11.30 0.55
C ALA A 65 5.70 -10.14 -0.42
N THR A 66 5.30 -10.37 -1.68
CA THR A 66 5.27 -9.34 -2.73
C THR A 66 3.89 -9.26 -3.33
N PHE A 67 3.35 -8.04 -3.38
CA PHE A 67 2.02 -7.72 -3.85
C PHE A 67 2.13 -6.94 -5.17
N LEU A 68 2.14 -7.67 -6.28
CA LEU A 68 2.17 -7.05 -7.62
C LEU A 68 0.86 -6.28 -7.87
N GLY A 69 0.99 -5.06 -8.41
CA GLY A 69 -0.11 -4.12 -8.57
C GLY A 69 -0.36 -3.27 -7.33
N PHE A 70 0.13 -3.62 -6.13
CA PHE A 70 -0.17 -2.84 -4.92
C PHE A 70 0.83 -1.71 -4.64
N GLY A 71 1.64 -1.34 -5.63
CA GLY A 71 2.45 -0.13 -5.57
C GLY A 71 1.62 1.14 -5.72
N GLY A 72 2.18 2.30 -5.36
CA GLY A 72 1.46 3.58 -5.35
C GLY A 72 0.81 3.93 -6.70
N ASN A 73 1.60 3.96 -7.77
CA ASN A 73 1.10 4.31 -9.11
C ASN A 73 0.16 3.23 -9.66
N ALA A 74 0.46 1.95 -9.43
CA ALA A 74 -0.42 0.87 -9.86
C ALA A 74 -1.78 0.89 -9.12
N ALA A 75 -1.81 1.31 -7.86
CA ALA A 75 -3.05 1.54 -7.13
C ALA A 75 -3.84 2.73 -7.69
N ARG A 76 -3.16 3.85 -7.99
CA ARG A 76 -3.77 5.01 -8.67
C ARG A 76 -4.36 4.62 -10.02
N GLN A 77 -3.63 3.87 -10.84
CA GLN A 77 -4.13 3.41 -12.14
C GLN A 77 -5.43 2.59 -12.01
N ARG A 78 -5.47 1.61 -11.08
CA ARG A 78 -6.70 0.83 -10.87
C ARG A 78 -7.86 1.69 -10.39
N TYR A 79 -7.58 2.68 -9.54
CA TYR A 79 -8.57 3.63 -9.08
C TYR A 79 -9.15 4.43 -10.26
N GLU A 80 -8.29 4.98 -11.13
CA GLU A 80 -8.69 5.72 -12.32
C GLU A 80 -9.47 4.85 -13.31
N ASP A 81 -9.06 3.61 -13.57
CA ASP A 81 -9.76 2.66 -14.44
C ASP A 81 -11.21 2.40 -13.94
N SER A 82 -11.36 2.19 -12.64
CA SER A 82 -12.65 1.97 -11.99
C SER A 82 -13.52 3.22 -11.99
N LEU A 83 -12.92 4.37 -11.70
CA LEU A 83 -13.55 5.68 -11.73
C LEU A 83 -14.09 5.99 -13.12
N PHE A 84 -13.26 5.81 -14.15
CA PHE A 84 -13.61 6.05 -15.54
C PHE A 84 -14.78 5.15 -15.97
N THR A 85 -14.64 3.84 -15.77
CA THR A 85 -15.66 2.84 -16.15
C THR A 85 -17.00 3.13 -15.47
N SER A 86 -16.99 3.36 -14.15
CA SER A 86 -18.21 3.57 -13.38
C SER A 86 -18.91 4.89 -13.74
N THR A 87 -18.16 5.94 -14.03
CA THR A 87 -18.72 7.25 -14.40
C THR A 87 -19.29 7.23 -15.81
N VAL A 88 -18.61 6.61 -16.78
CA VAL A 88 -19.16 6.42 -18.14
C VAL A 88 -20.46 5.63 -18.11
N LEU A 89 -20.52 4.55 -17.32
CA LEU A 89 -21.76 3.78 -17.15
C LEU A 89 -22.88 4.61 -16.52
N LYS A 90 -22.61 5.36 -15.45
CA LYS A 90 -23.60 6.24 -14.81
C LYS A 90 -24.12 7.32 -15.75
N ASN A 91 -23.24 7.93 -16.54
CA ASN A 91 -23.63 8.93 -17.53
C ASN A 91 -24.59 8.34 -18.57
N ARG A 92 -24.30 7.14 -19.09
CA ARG A 92 -25.17 6.42 -20.04
C ARG A 92 -26.53 6.05 -19.42
N LEU A 93 -26.53 5.56 -18.18
CA LEU A 93 -27.75 5.05 -17.53
C LEU A 93 -28.67 6.16 -16.99
N LEU A 94 -28.08 7.26 -16.48
CA LEU A 94 -28.82 8.32 -15.80
C LEU A 94 -28.92 9.61 -16.62
N GLY A 95 -28.40 9.63 -17.86
CA GLY A 95 -28.35 10.83 -18.70
C GLY A 95 -27.48 11.95 -18.11
N LYS A 96 -26.54 11.62 -17.22
CA LYS A 96 -25.59 12.57 -16.63
C LYS A 96 -24.43 12.85 -17.59
N GLN A 97 -23.74 13.96 -17.38
CA GLN A 97 -22.58 14.38 -18.18
C GLN A 97 -21.34 14.66 -17.31
N THR A 98 -21.26 14.03 -16.14
CA THR A 98 -20.15 14.25 -15.21
C THR A 98 -18.82 13.80 -15.82
N GLY A 99 -17.80 14.65 -15.72
CA GLY A 99 -16.46 14.40 -16.24
C GLY A 99 -16.31 14.55 -17.75
N LEU A 100 -17.33 14.92 -18.52
CA LEU A 100 -17.23 15.02 -19.98
C LEU A 100 -16.59 16.33 -20.48
N THR A 101 -16.61 17.38 -19.67
CA THR A 101 -16.04 18.70 -19.98
C THR A 101 -15.34 19.28 -18.75
N SER A 102 -14.44 20.24 -18.97
CA SER A 102 -13.75 20.95 -17.88
C SER A 102 -14.70 21.80 -16.99
N ASP A 103 -15.86 22.21 -17.53
CA ASP A 103 -16.90 22.93 -16.78
C ASP A 103 -17.76 22.00 -15.90
N SER A 104 -17.80 20.71 -16.21
CA SER A 104 -18.54 19.69 -15.46
C SER A 104 -17.63 18.51 -15.11
N PRO A 105 -16.53 18.72 -14.35
CA PRO A 105 -15.57 17.68 -14.03
C PRO A 105 -16.13 16.69 -13.01
N TYR A 106 -15.51 15.51 -12.92
CA TYR A 106 -15.71 14.63 -11.78
C TYR A 106 -14.94 15.16 -10.56
N LEU A 107 -15.59 15.24 -9.41
CA LEU A 107 -14.99 15.71 -8.17
C LEU A 107 -14.24 14.57 -7.47
N ASP A 108 -12.91 14.54 -7.57
CA ASP A 108 -12.06 13.48 -7.01
C ASP A 108 -11.53 13.87 -5.60
N PRO A 109 -11.92 13.16 -4.53
CA PRO A 109 -11.40 13.43 -3.19
C PRO A 109 -9.93 13.04 -2.99
N CYS A 110 -9.39 12.16 -3.82
CA CYS A 110 -8.00 11.73 -3.78
C CYS A 110 -7.04 12.68 -4.52
N LEU A 111 -7.58 13.66 -5.25
CA LEU A 111 -6.78 14.74 -5.81
C LEU A 111 -6.73 15.93 -4.82
N PRO A 112 -5.62 16.68 -4.81
CA PRO A 112 -5.50 17.90 -4.02
C PRO A 112 -6.61 18.90 -4.34
N LEU A 113 -6.96 19.75 -3.37
CA LEU A 113 -8.01 20.75 -3.56
C LEU A 113 -7.73 21.61 -4.81
N ASP A 114 -8.74 21.72 -5.67
CA ASP A 114 -8.75 22.47 -6.93
C ASP A 114 -7.78 21.98 -8.01
N ALA A 115 -7.02 20.90 -7.76
CA ALA A 115 -6.17 20.29 -8.78
C ALA A 115 -7.01 19.83 -9.97
N GLN A 116 -6.60 20.21 -11.18
CA GLN A 116 -7.21 19.75 -12.43
C GLN A 116 -6.39 18.59 -12.97
N ASP A 117 -7.07 17.55 -13.40
CA ASP A 117 -6.45 16.34 -13.94
C ASP A 117 -7.36 15.71 -15.01
N GLU A 118 -6.81 14.81 -15.82
CA GLU A 118 -7.53 14.18 -16.92
C GLU A 118 -7.20 12.68 -17.02
N ILE A 119 -8.23 11.85 -17.11
CA ILE A 119 -8.09 10.43 -17.44
C ILE A 119 -8.39 10.23 -18.92
N GLN A 120 -7.43 9.67 -19.67
CA GLN A 120 -7.61 9.34 -21.09
C GLN A 120 -7.69 7.82 -21.28
N GLN A 121 -8.86 7.32 -21.68
CA GLN A 121 -9.09 5.90 -21.92
C GLN A 121 -9.99 5.67 -23.13
N ASN A 122 -9.64 4.68 -23.96
CA ASN A 122 -10.43 4.28 -25.14
C ASN A 122 -10.78 5.45 -26.09
N GLY A 123 -9.87 6.43 -26.23
CA GLY A 123 -10.08 7.62 -27.05
C GLY A 123 -11.07 8.65 -26.46
N GLN A 124 -11.47 8.49 -25.22
CA GLN A 124 -12.29 9.46 -24.48
C GLN A 124 -11.48 10.09 -23.35
N THR A 125 -11.75 11.38 -23.08
CA THR A 125 -11.15 12.12 -21.96
C THR A 125 -12.20 12.34 -20.88
N MET A 126 -11.79 12.11 -19.63
CA MET A 126 -12.57 12.44 -18.44
C MET A 126 -11.85 13.50 -17.62
N TYR A 127 -12.50 14.64 -17.42
CA TYR A 127 -11.95 15.76 -16.64
C TYR A 127 -12.24 15.58 -15.15
N LEU A 128 -11.23 15.79 -14.33
CA LEU A 128 -11.29 15.69 -12.88
C LEU A 128 -11.02 17.05 -12.23
N ARG A 129 -11.60 17.26 -11.05
CA ARG A 129 -11.24 18.36 -10.15
C ARG A 129 -11.13 17.84 -8.73
N GLY A 130 -9.99 18.10 -8.09
CA GLY A 130 -9.73 17.59 -6.75
C GLY A 130 -10.50 18.34 -5.66
N THR A 131 -11.01 17.60 -4.68
CA THR A 131 -11.66 18.19 -3.50
C THR A 131 -10.80 18.14 -2.25
N GLY A 132 -9.68 17.41 -2.28
CA GLY A 132 -8.75 17.29 -1.14
C GLY A 132 -9.34 16.61 0.09
N ASP A 133 -10.40 15.80 -0.05
CA ASP A 133 -10.99 15.09 1.09
C ASP A 133 -10.23 13.80 1.40
N PHE A 134 -9.20 13.93 2.23
CA PHE A 134 -8.34 12.82 2.64
C PHE A 134 -9.11 11.65 3.29
N ASN A 135 -10.17 11.93 4.07
CA ASN A 135 -10.91 10.83 4.72
C ASN A 135 -11.73 10.06 3.69
N LEU A 136 -12.46 10.78 2.84
CA LEU A 136 -13.26 10.17 1.79
C LEU A 136 -12.38 9.42 0.78
N CYS A 137 -11.20 9.96 0.44
CA CYS A 137 -10.25 9.26 -0.40
C CYS A 137 -9.87 7.90 0.20
N ARG A 138 -9.54 7.84 1.51
CA ARG A 138 -9.20 6.59 2.20
C ARG A 138 -10.31 5.56 2.16
N GLU A 139 -11.56 5.99 2.26
CA GLU A 139 -12.73 5.11 2.17
C GLU A 139 -12.91 4.56 0.75
N ILE A 140 -12.78 5.43 -0.27
CA ILE A 140 -12.97 5.05 -1.67
C ILE A 140 -11.86 4.11 -2.16
N ILE A 141 -10.62 4.27 -1.70
CA ILE A 141 -9.51 3.39 -2.10
C ILE A 141 -9.50 2.05 -1.35
N GLN A 142 -10.28 1.91 -0.27
CA GLN A 142 -10.31 0.72 0.58
C GLN A 142 -10.53 -0.59 -0.22
N PRO A 143 -11.48 -0.65 -1.18
CA PRO A 143 -11.74 -1.87 -1.95
C PRO A 143 -10.55 -2.33 -2.80
N PHE A 144 -9.66 -1.41 -3.21
CA PHE A 144 -8.48 -1.71 -4.04
C PHE A 144 -7.37 -2.44 -3.29
N MET A 145 -7.51 -2.61 -1.97
CA MET A 145 -6.66 -3.50 -1.17
C MET A 145 -7.01 -4.98 -1.36
N ASN A 146 -8.18 -5.29 -1.94
CA ASN A 146 -8.67 -6.64 -2.19
C ASN A 146 -8.55 -7.57 -0.96
N LYS A 147 -9.02 -7.08 0.19
CA LYS A 147 -8.96 -7.84 1.45
C LYS A 147 -10.06 -8.90 1.48
N THR A 148 -9.75 -10.06 2.05
CA THR A 148 -10.72 -11.13 2.30
C THR A 148 -11.21 -11.07 3.76
N ASN A 149 -12.31 -11.77 4.06
CA ASN A 149 -12.80 -11.92 5.44
C ASN A 149 -12.03 -13.00 6.23
N GLU A 150 -11.00 -13.58 5.64
CA GLU A 150 -10.19 -14.62 6.28
C GLU A 150 -9.30 -14.02 7.36
N THR A 151 -9.07 -14.80 8.42
CA THR A 151 -8.13 -14.41 9.47
C THR A 151 -6.69 -14.60 9.00
N GLN A 152 -5.77 -13.77 9.49
CA GLN A 152 -4.34 -13.83 9.14
C GLN A 152 -4.05 -13.63 7.64
N THR A 153 -4.85 -12.83 6.96
CA THR A 153 -4.57 -12.39 5.59
C THR A 153 -4.37 -10.88 5.54
N SER A 154 -3.72 -10.41 4.47
CA SER A 154 -3.36 -9.01 4.27
C SER A 154 -3.93 -8.50 2.93
N LEU A 155 -3.09 -7.97 2.04
CA LEU A 155 -3.52 -7.55 0.71
C LEU A 155 -3.80 -8.78 -0.17
N ASN A 156 -4.81 -8.69 -1.03
CA ASN A 156 -5.17 -9.76 -1.96
C ASN A 156 -5.44 -11.13 -1.31
N GLY A 157 -5.86 -11.14 -0.04
CA GLY A 157 -6.08 -12.37 0.73
C GLY A 157 -4.82 -13.18 1.02
N VAL A 158 -3.62 -12.63 0.82
CA VAL A 158 -2.36 -13.37 1.05
C VAL A 158 -2.14 -13.53 2.56
N TYR A 159 -1.81 -14.76 2.96
CA TYR A 159 -1.44 -15.09 4.33
C TYR A 159 -0.36 -14.15 4.87
N GLN A 160 -0.56 -13.63 6.08
CA GLN A 160 0.40 -12.84 6.82
C GLN A 160 0.51 -13.39 8.26
N PRO A 161 1.73 -13.70 8.75
CA PRO A 161 1.91 -14.17 10.12
C PRO A 161 1.52 -13.09 11.13
N ALA A 162 1.18 -13.53 12.35
CA ALA A 162 0.88 -12.62 13.44
C ALA A 162 2.12 -11.77 13.80
N VAL A 163 1.93 -10.46 13.92
CA VAL A 163 2.98 -9.50 14.26
C VAL A 163 2.80 -9.02 15.70
N HIS A 164 3.84 -9.13 16.52
CA HIS A 164 3.86 -8.55 17.88
C HIS A 164 4.21 -7.06 17.83
N PHE A 165 3.24 -6.21 17.50
CA PHE A 165 3.45 -4.77 17.30
C PHE A 165 4.08 -4.02 18.49
N GLN A 166 3.87 -4.47 19.73
CA GLN A 166 4.41 -3.81 20.93
C GLN A 166 5.93 -3.94 21.06
N ASN A 167 6.52 -5.01 20.51
CA ASN A 167 7.94 -5.33 20.60
C ASN A 167 8.57 -5.45 19.20
N SER A 168 8.04 -4.73 18.22
CA SER A 168 8.54 -4.76 16.85
C SER A 168 8.79 -3.33 16.36
N GLU A 169 9.92 -3.15 15.68
CA GLU A 169 10.24 -1.95 14.93
C GLU A 169 10.15 -2.26 13.43
N PHE A 170 9.70 -1.32 12.61
CA PHE A 170 9.58 -1.51 11.17
C PHE A 170 10.23 -0.35 10.43
N TYR A 171 10.94 -0.66 9.34
CA TYR A 171 11.42 0.36 8.41
C TYR A 171 10.52 0.44 7.17
N GLY A 172 10.08 1.66 6.83
CA GLY A 172 9.33 1.94 5.61
C GLY A 172 10.24 2.53 4.55
N PHE A 173 10.31 1.90 3.38
CA PHE A 173 11.13 2.34 2.26
C PHE A 173 10.30 2.80 1.06
N SER A 174 10.94 3.58 0.19
CA SER A 174 10.35 4.07 -1.08
C SER A 174 9.15 4.97 -0.81
N GLU A 175 7.93 4.68 -1.29
CA GLU A 175 6.78 5.57 -1.10
C GLU A 175 6.47 5.86 0.38
N PHE A 176 6.78 4.95 1.30
CA PHE A 176 6.66 5.25 2.74
C PHE A 176 7.53 6.44 3.18
N TYR A 177 8.71 6.60 2.56
CA TYR A 177 9.59 7.73 2.77
C TYR A 177 9.18 8.94 1.93
N TYR A 178 8.92 8.75 0.62
CA TYR A 178 8.58 9.88 -0.26
C TYR A 178 7.28 10.58 0.14
N CYS A 179 6.24 9.83 0.55
CA CYS A 179 4.99 10.42 1.02
C CYS A 179 5.08 11.13 2.38
N THR A 180 6.16 10.90 3.15
CA THR A 180 6.37 11.54 4.46
C THR A 180 7.40 12.66 4.40
N GLU A 181 8.48 12.49 3.65
CA GLU A 181 9.57 13.46 3.58
C GLU A 181 9.41 14.45 2.42
N ASP A 182 9.30 13.98 1.18
CA ASP A 182 9.38 14.86 0.01
C ASP A 182 8.23 15.87 -0.03
N VAL A 183 7.05 15.43 0.41
CA VAL A 183 5.81 16.23 0.39
C VAL A 183 5.55 16.91 1.74
N LEU A 184 5.72 16.18 2.85
CA LEU A 184 5.26 16.63 4.17
C LEU A 184 6.41 17.02 5.12
N ARG A 185 7.68 16.85 4.70
CA ARG A 185 8.89 17.20 5.48
C ARG A 185 8.88 16.63 6.89
N MET A 186 8.37 15.41 7.02
CA MET A 186 8.20 14.69 8.28
C MET A 186 8.78 13.27 8.24
N GLY A 187 9.86 13.08 7.49
CA GLY A 187 10.60 11.82 7.46
C GLY A 187 11.15 11.41 8.84
N GLY A 188 11.52 10.13 8.95
CA GLY A 188 11.97 9.53 10.21
C GLY A 188 10.84 8.79 10.92
N ASP A 189 10.67 9.02 12.21
CA ASP A 189 9.73 8.27 13.04
C ASP A 189 8.27 8.59 12.66
N TYR A 190 7.58 7.58 12.15
CA TYR A 190 6.19 7.71 11.74
C TYR A 190 5.27 7.97 12.93
N ASN A 191 4.43 9.01 12.83
CA ASN A 191 3.35 9.28 13.77
C ASN A 191 2.03 9.46 13.01
N ALA A 192 1.09 8.54 13.23
CA ALA A 192 -0.18 8.51 12.49
C ALA A 192 -1.00 9.80 12.63
N ALA A 193 -1.01 10.42 13.82
CA ALA A 193 -1.77 11.64 14.06
C ALA A 193 -1.14 12.85 13.33
N LYS A 194 0.18 13.01 13.43
CA LYS A 194 0.91 14.06 12.71
C LYS A 194 0.77 13.90 11.19
N PHE A 195 0.93 12.67 10.69
CA PHE A 195 0.81 12.36 9.27
C PHE A 195 -0.59 12.65 8.75
N THR A 196 -1.62 12.17 9.45
CA THR A 196 -3.02 12.41 9.05
C THR A 196 -3.37 13.88 9.05
N LYS A 197 -2.85 14.65 10.03
CA LYS A 197 -3.05 16.10 10.08
C LYS A 197 -2.37 16.78 8.88
N ALA A 198 -1.08 16.51 8.67
CA ALA A 198 -0.31 17.10 7.58
C ALA A 198 -0.90 16.75 6.20
N ALA A 199 -1.30 15.50 5.99
CA ALA A 199 -1.92 15.05 4.74
C ALA A 199 -3.28 15.72 4.45
N LYS A 200 -4.04 16.10 5.48
CA LYS A 200 -5.31 16.84 5.34
C LYS A 200 -5.10 18.32 5.06
N GLU A 201 -4.05 18.90 5.62
CA GLU A 201 -3.73 20.32 5.49
C GLU A 201 -2.91 20.62 4.22
N PHE A 202 -2.33 19.59 3.60
CA PHE A 202 -1.50 19.72 2.41
C PHE A 202 -2.28 20.36 1.26
N ARG A 203 -1.70 21.44 0.72
CA ARG A 203 -2.15 22.12 -0.49
C ARG A 203 -0.96 22.24 -1.43
N PHE A 204 -1.19 22.06 -2.73
CA PHE A 204 -0.19 22.45 -3.71
C PHE A 204 -0.11 23.98 -3.71
N GLU A 205 1.00 24.52 -3.21
CA GLU A 205 1.35 25.91 -3.49
C GLU A 205 1.80 25.99 -4.96
N VAL A 206 1.02 26.71 -5.76
CA VAL A 206 1.36 27.11 -7.12
C VAL A 206 1.75 28.58 -7.10
#